data_AF-A0A268TN29-F1
#
_entry.id   AF-A0A268TN29-F1
#
_cell.length_a   1.000
_cell.length_b   1.000
_cell.length_c   1.000
_cell.angle_alpha   90.00
_cell.angle_beta   90.00
_cell.angle_gamma   90.00
#
_symmetry.space_group_name_H-M   'P 1'
#
loop_
_entity.id
_entity.type
_entity.pdbx_description
1 polymer ?
#
loop_
_entity_poly.entity_id
_entity_poly.type
_entity_poly.pdbx_seq_one_letter_code
_entity_poly.pdbx_strand_id
1 'polypeptide(L)'
;MKNIFTDPYKDEKEELKRELEKQKQKQKELENAPKEELKDPLERYKNIKTQDTLIKIDKYLFKVSQNIETIATSLSIGIKKIETIKTPIYQKIGGNEETISIQASILAQNIQDYEGFKALCKKAKPLSLQILNAPSQKILIQRLGESKRQWVQTKERGVTYFIKELSIEGVVI
;
A
#
# COMPACT_ATOMS: atom_id res chain seq x y z
N MET A 1 -15.83 -54.32 -67.32
CA MET A 1 -15.49 -54.45 -65.89
C MET A 1 -15.18 -53.05 -65.35
N LYS A 2 -15.71 -52.67 -64.18
CA LYS A 2 -15.54 -51.33 -63.60
C LYS A 2 -14.07 -51.11 -63.25
N ASN A 3 -13.49 -49.97 -63.67
CA ASN A 3 -12.16 -49.55 -63.25
C ASN A 3 -12.19 -49.14 -61.76
N ILE A 4 -11.35 -49.80 -60.98
CA ILE A 4 -11.17 -49.66 -59.52
C ILE A 4 -9.87 -48.90 -59.30
N PHE A 5 -9.85 -47.58 -59.46
CA PHE A 5 -8.76 -46.70 -58.95
C PHE A 5 -9.29 -45.26 -58.88
N THR A 6 -9.97 -44.92 -57.78
CA THR A 6 -10.12 -43.53 -57.36
C THR A 6 -8.92 -43.17 -56.50
N ASP A 7 -8.16 -42.20 -56.98
CA ASP A 7 -6.85 -41.79 -56.47
C ASP A 7 -7.02 -41.04 -55.12
N PRO A 8 -6.58 -41.62 -53.97
CA PRO A 8 -6.80 -41.03 -52.64
C PRO A 8 -6.02 -39.72 -52.42
N TYR A 9 -5.05 -39.43 -53.29
CA TYR A 9 -4.13 -38.31 -53.18
C TYR A 9 -4.77 -36.93 -53.44
N LYS A 10 -5.94 -36.90 -54.09
CA LYS A 10 -6.63 -35.65 -54.44
C LYS A 10 -7.41 -35.08 -53.24
N ASP A 11 -7.95 -35.95 -52.39
CA ASP A 11 -8.73 -35.57 -51.22
C ASP A 11 -7.83 -35.05 -50.08
N GLU A 12 -6.69 -35.70 -49.81
CA GLU A 12 -5.75 -35.26 -48.77
C GLU A 12 -5.19 -33.85 -49.02
N LYS A 13 -4.91 -33.50 -50.28
CA LYS A 13 -4.38 -32.18 -50.63
C LYS A 13 -5.41 -31.07 -50.48
N GLU A 14 -6.69 -31.35 -50.70
CA GLU A 14 -7.77 -30.41 -50.40
C GLU A 14 -8.01 -30.28 -48.89
N GLU A 15 -7.92 -31.38 -48.16
CA GLU A 15 -8.10 -31.41 -46.71
C GLU A 15 -6.99 -30.62 -45.99
N LEU A 16 -5.73 -30.84 -46.38
CA LEU A 16 -4.57 -30.06 -45.93
C LEU A 16 -4.71 -28.57 -46.22
N LYS A 17 -5.27 -28.19 -47.38
CA LYS A 17 -5.52 -26.78 -47.71
C LYS A 17 -6.57 -26.15 -46.79
N ARG A 18 -7.67 -26.86 -46.53
CA ARG A 18 -8.73 -26.39 -45.62
C ARG A 18 -8.23 -26.28 -44.18
N GLU A 19 -7.38 -27.21 -43.76
CA GLU A 19 -6.78 -27.17 -42.43
C GLU A 19 -5.78 -26.01 -42.29
N LEU A 20 -4.97 -25.75 -43.32
CA LEU A 20 -4.07 -24.61 -43.39
C LEU A 20 -4.83 -23.27 -43.37
N GLU A 21 -5.96 -23.17 -44.07
CA GLU A 21 -6.83 -21.99 -44.03
C GLU A 21 -7.47 -21.77 -42.66
N LYS A 22 -7.95 -22.84 -42.02
CA LYS A 22 -8.47 -22.78 -40.64
C LYS A 22 -7.40 -22.32 -39.64
N GLN A 23 -6.15 -22.78 -39.78
CA GLN A 23 -5.05 -22.35 -38.93
C GLN A 23 -4.71 -20.87 -39.14
N LYS A 24 -4.70 -20.40 -40.40
CA LYS A 24 -4.49 -18.97 -40.73
C LYS A 24 -5.60 -18.08 -40.19
N GLN A 25 -6.85 -18.54 -40.25
CA GLN A 25 -7.98 -17.80 -39.65
C GLN A 25 -7.87 -17.74 -38.13
N LYS A 26 -7.57 -18.85 -37.45
CA LYS A 26 -7.33 -18.85 -36.00
C LYS A 26 -6.17 -17.96 -35.58
N GLN A 27 -5.08 -17.92 -36.35
CA GLN A 27 -3.96 -17.01 -36.07
C GLN A 27 -4.37 -15.54 -36.21
N LYS A 28 -5.13 -15.19 -37.26
CA LYS A 28 -5.67 -13.83 -37.42
C LYS A 28 -6.64 -13.43 -36.31
N GLU A 29 -7.46 -14.37 -35.82
CA GLU A 29 -8.35 -14.12 -34.68
C GLU A 29 -7.58 -13.91 -33.37
N LEU A 30 -6.50 -14.67 -33.14
CA LEU A 30 -5.61 -14.49 -31.99
C LEU A 30 -4.79 -13.19 -32.05
N GLU A 31 -4.41 -12.74 -33.26
CA GLU A 31 -3.71 -11.46 -33.46
C GLU A 31 -4.64 -10.25 -33.32
N ASN A 32 -5.91 -10.38 -33.72
CA ASN A 32 -6.93 -9.33 -33.63
C ASN A 32 -7.72 -9.36 -32.31
N ALA A 33 -7.53 -10.38 -31.47
CA ALA A 33 -8.07 -10.39 -30.13
C ALA A 33 -7.53 -9.16 -29.37
N PRO A 34 -8.38 -8.41 -28.65
CA PRO A 34 -7.93 -7.28 -27.87
C PRO A 34 -6.87 -7.78 -26.89
N LYS A 35 -5.63 -7.35 -27.08
CA LYS A 35 -4.58 -7.57 -26.09
C LYS A 35 -5.05 -6.84 -24.84
N GLU A 36 -5.51 -7.57 -23.83
CA GLU A 36 -5.63 -7.01 -22.50
C GLU A 36 -4.26 -6.42 -22.18
N GLU A 37 -4.19 -5.10 -22.10
CA GLU A 37 -2.97 -4.41 -21.71
C GLU A 37 -2.56 -5.01 -20.37
N LEU A 38 -1.48 -5.81 -20.38
CA LEU A 38 -0.77 -6.21 -19.18
C LEU A 38 -0.28 -4.92 -18.53
N LYS A 39 -1.15 -4.28 -17.75
CA LYS A 39 -0.80 -3.15 -16.92
C LYS A 39 0.29 -3.64 -16.01
N ASP A 40 1.48 -3.08 -16.18
CA ASP A 40 2.60 -3.37 -15.31
C ASP A 40 2.13 -3.19 -13.86
N PRO A 41 2.14 -4.24 -13.01
CA PRO A 41 1.71 -4.13 -11.62
C PRO A 41 2.50 -3.04 -10.86
N LEU A 42 3.66 -2.67 -11.39
CA LEU A 42 4.58 -1.70 -10.82
C LEU A 42 4.54 -0.31 -11.46
N GLU A 43 3.67 -0.07 -12.47
CA GLU A 43 3.54 1.26 -13.09
C GLU A 43 3.24 2.36 -12.06
N ARG A 44 2.48 2.02 -11.01
CA ARG A 44 2.13 2.92 -9.90
C ARG A 44 3.34 3.33 -9.05
N TYR A 45 4.41 2.54 -9.05
CA TYR A 45 5.61 2.80 -8.24
C TYR A 45 6.76 3.40 -9.07
N LYS A 46 6.71 3.32 -10.40
CA LYS A 46 7.76 3.85 -11.30
C LYS A 46 7.85 5.38 -11.31
N ASN A 47 6.80 6.08 -10.88
CA ASN A 47 6.72 7.55 -10.85
C ASN A 47 6.70 8.15 -9.44
N ILE A 48 7.29 7.49 -8.45
CA ILE A 48 7.48 8.10 -7.12
C ILE A 48 8.55 9.19 -7.24
N LYS A 49 8.15 10.38 -7.66
CA LYS A 49 8.88 11.61 -7.29
C LYS A 49 8.89 11.63 -5.76
N THR A 50 10.06 11.79 -5.16
CA THR A 50 10.23 11.98 -3.72
C THR A 50 9.44 13.20 -3.29
N GLN A 51 8.22 12.97 -2.80
CA GLN A 51 7.34 13.98 -2.24
C GLN A 51 7.40 13.84 -0.72
N ASP A 52 7.65 14.96 -0.02
CA ASP A 52 7.49 15.02 1.42
C ASP A 52 6.09 14.50 1.79
N THR A 53 6.02 13.48 2.64
CA THR A 53 4.73 12.97 3.10
C THR A 53 4.27 13.82 4.27
N LEU A 54 3.11 14.46 4.12
CA LEU A 54 2.48 15.25 5.16
C LEU A 54 1.50 14.39 5.94
N ILE A 55 1.68 14.35 7.26
CA ILE A 55 0.74 13.74 8.18
C ILE A 55 0.13 14.85 9.03
N LYS A 56 -1.19 14.86 9.15
CA LYS A 56 -1.91 15.76 10.04
C LYS A 56 -2.67 14.95 11.07
N ILE A 57 -2.40 15.24 12.34
CA ILE A 57 -3.13 14.69 13.48
C ILE A 57 -3.86 15.85 14.16
N ASP A 58 -5.18 15.84 14.08
CA ASP A 58 -6.03 16.95 14.49
C ASP A 58 -5.57 18.27 13.84
N LYS A 59 -5.14 19.26 14.63
CA LYS A 59 -4.60 20.52 14.10
C LYS A 59 -3.08 20.51 13.83
N TYR A 60 -2.38 19.45 14.22
CA TYR A 60 -0.92 19.38 14.18
C TYR A 60 -0.43 18.78 12.86
N LEU A 61 0.53 19.43 12.23
CA LEU A 61 1.13 19.01 10.97
C LEU A 61 2.55 18.46 11.22
N PHE A 62 2.84 17.32 10.62
CA PHE A 62 4.09 16.61 10.73
C PHE A 62 4.67 16.42 9.34
N LYS A 63 5.97 16.64 9.22
CA LYS A 63 6.71 16.41 7.98
C LYS A 63 7.45 15.09 8.12
N VAL A 64 7.22 14.18 7.18
CA VAL A 64 7.94 12.92 7.07
C VAL A 64 8.80 13.00 5.81
N SER A 65 10.12 13.10 5.99
CA SER A 65 11.09 13.20 4.90
C SER A 65 11.60 11.81 4.50
N GLN A 66 11.76 11.56 3.19
CA GLN A 66 12.37 10.31 2.73
C GLN A 66 13.89 10.41 2.80
N ASN A 67 14.43 10.16 3.99
CA ASN A 67 15.72 9.48 4.18
C ASN A 67 15.72 8.63 5.47
N ILE A 68 14.55 8.05 5.78
CA ILE A 68 14.16 7.21 6.95
C ILE A 68 13.51 8.01 8.08
N GLU A 69 12.17 7.98 8.10
CA GLU A 69 11.27 8.26 9.23
C GLU A 69 9.95 7.53 8.86
N THR A 70 9.79 6.28 9.30
CA THR A 70 8.85 5.29 8.71
C THR A 70 7.38 5.52 9.09
N ILE A 71 6.45 5.33 8.14
CA ILE A 71 5.05 5.00 8.44
C ILE A 71 4.90 3.49 8.25
N ALA A 72 4.56 2.76 9.31
CA ALA A 72 4.31 1.33 9.26
C ALA A 72 2.89 1.05 9.74
N THR A 73 2.11 0.34 8.93
CA THR A 73 0.79 -0.16 9.29
C THR A 73 0.88 -1.67 9.50
N SER A 74 0.42 -2.15 10.66
CA SER A 74 0.33 -3.58 10.97
C SER A 74 -1.13 -3.95 11.22
N LEU A 75 -1.57 -5.05 10.61
CA LEU A 75 -2.88 -5.63 10.84
C LEU A 75 -2.73 -6.84 11.76
N SER A 76 -3.18 -6.71 13.00
CA SER A 76 -3.31 -7.81 13.94
C SER A 76 -4.67 -8.47 13.76
N ILE A 77 -4.66 -9.76 13.42
CA ILE A 77 -5.89 -10.53 13.22
C ILE A 77 -6.24 -11.21 14.56
N GLY A 78 -7.48 -11.07 15.00
CA GLY A 78 -7.99 -11.68 16.24
C GLY A 78 -8.18 -13.20 16.17
N ILE A 79 -7.22 -13.94 15.61
CA ILE A 79 -7.22 -15.40 15.50
C ILE A 79 -6.00 -15.96 16.24
N LYS A 80 -6.24 -16.84 17.20
CA LYS A 80 -5.20 -17.56 17.93
C LYS A 80 -5.05 -18.96 17.37
N LYS A 81 -3.83 -19.34 16.99
CA LYS A 81 -3.47 -20.73 16.69
C LYS A 81 -3.18 -21.45 18.01
N ILE A 82 -3.82 -22.58 18.23
CA ILE A 82 -3.58 -23.50 19.34
C ILE A 82 -2.99 -24.78 18.74
N GLU A 83 -1.73 -25.05 19.04
CA GLU A 83 -1.08 -26.30 18.63
C GLU A 83 -1.68 -27.47 19.42
N THR A 84 -2.08 -28.53 18.72
CA THR A 84 -2.53 -29.78 19.35
C THR A 84 -1.75 -30.95 18.76
N ILE A 85 -1.80 -32.09 19.43
CA ILE A 85 -1.09 -33.32 19.03
C ILE A 85 -1.49 -33.79 17.62
N LYS A 86 -2.73 -33.52 17.17
CA LYS A 86 -3.23 -33.97 15.87
C LYS A 86 -3.14 -32.87 14.81
N THR A 87 -3.81 -31.75 15.06
CA THR A 87 -3.92 -30.65 14.09
C THR A 87 -4.06 -29.32 14.83
N PRO A 88 -3.46 -28.23 14.32
CA PRO A 88 -3.64 -26.92 14.92
C PRO A 88 -5.11 -26.48 14.82
N ILE A 89 -5.62 -25.88 15.88
CA ILE A 89 -6.97 -25.31 15.95
C ILE A 89 -6.84 -23.79 15.90
N TYR A 90 -7.66 -23.14 15.07
CA TYR A 90 -7.71 -21.69 14.95
C TYR A 90 -8.96 -21.16 15.64
N GLN A 91 -8.78 -20.38 16.70
CA GLN A 91 -9.89 -19.82 17.48
C GLN A 91 -9.96 -18.31 17.29
N LYS A 92 -11.15 -17.80 16.95
CA LYS A 92 -11.40 -16.35 16.91
C LYS A 92 -11.48 -15.83 18.36
N ILE A 93 -10.57 -14.93 18.70
CA ILE A 93 -10.44 -14.33 20.04
C ILE A 93 -10.91 -12.87 20.09
N GLY A 94 -11.17 -12.24 18.94
CA GLY A 94 -11.59 -10.83 18.88
C GLY A 94 -11.81 -10.30 17.46
N GLY A 95 -11.79 -8.97 17.35
CA GLY A 95 -11.75 -8.25 16.07
C GLY A 95 -10.35 -8.14 15.50
N ASN A 96 -10.24 -7.56 14.31
CA ASN A 96 -8.96 -7.17 13.75
C ASN A 96 -8.59 -5.79 14.28
N GLU A 97 -7.31 -5.58 14.56
CA GLU A 97 -6.77 -4.31 15.01
C GLU A 97 -5.74 -3.83 13.99
N GLU A 98 -5.93 -2.62 13.46
CA GLU A 98 -4.96 -1.97 12.59
C GLU A 98 -4.16 -0.96 13.42
N THR A 99 -2.87 -1.19 13.56
CA THR A 99 -1.96 -0.30 14.28
C THR A 99 -1.13 0.48 13.27
N ILE A 100 -0.92 1.76 13.54
CA ILE A 100 -0.03 2.61 12.77
C ILE A 100 1.11 3.10 13.67
N SER A 101 2.34 2.94 13.20
CA SER A 101 3.54 3.51 13.78
C SER A 101 4.10 4.56 12.83
N ILE A 102 4.42 5.73 13.38
CA ILE A 102 4.87 6.90 12.64
C ILE A 102 6.14 7.40 13.32
N GLN A 103 7.24 7.44 12.60
CA GLN A 103 8.44 8.17 13.00
C GLN A 103 8.47 9.43 12.14
N ALA A 104 8.54 10.58 12.77
CA ALA A 104 8.39 11.87 12.09
C ALA A 104 9.18 12.97 12.80
N SER A 105 9.41 14.05 12.08
CA SER A 105 9.92 15.30 12.63
C SER A 105 8.77 16.30 12.77
N ILE A 106 8.49 16.79 13.99
CA ILE A 106 7.52 17.87 14.18
C ILE A 106 8.13 19.20 13.76
N LEU A 107 7.36 19.98 13.01
CA LEU A 107 7.65 21.38 12.71
C LEU A 107 6.77 22.26 13.61
N ALA A 108 7.33 22.78 14.68
CA ALA A 108 6.62 23.67 15.60
C ALA A 108 7.11 25.11 15.42
N GLN A 109 6.20 26.07 15.23
CA GLN A 109 6.58 27.49 15.21
C GLN A 109 6.93 27.97 16.63
N ASN A 110 6.23 27.44 17.63
CA ASN A 110 6.50 27.67 19.04
C ASN A 110 6.59 26.33 19.78
N ILE A 111 7.54 26.20 20.70
CA ILE A 111 7.71 25.02 21.57
C ILE A 111 6.41 24.71 22.35
N GLN A 112 5.61 25.73 22.68
CA GLN A 112 4.31 25.55 23.36
C GLN A 112 3.30 24.76 22.52
N ASP A 113 3.41 24.78 21.19
CA ASP A 113 2.53 24.00 20.31
C ASP A 113 2.71 22.50 20.56
N TYR A 114 3.96 22.08 20.77
CA TYR A 114 4.30 20.70 21.10
C TYR A 114 3.77 20.27 22.47
N GLU A 115 3.82 21.15 23.48
CA GLU A 115 3.18 20.87 24.78
C GLU A 115 1.67 20.68 24.64
N GLY A 116 1.03 21.48 23.78
CA GLY A 116 -0.38 21.30 23.42
C GLY A 116 -0.67 19.94 22.78
N PHE A 117 0.21 19.48 21.88
CA PHE A 117 0.09 18.14 21.28
C PHE A 117 0.22 17.03 22.32
N LYS A 118 1.22 17.13 23.22
CA LYS A 118 1.38 16.18 24.33
C LYS A 118 0.14 16.14 25.23
N ALA A 119 -0.42 17.30 25.57
CA ALA A 119 -1.65 17.38 26.36
C ALA A 119 -2.83 16.73 25.64
N LEU A 120 -2.90 16.86 24.32
CA LEU A 120 -3.92 16.24 23.49
C LEU A 120 -3.77 14.71 23.42
N CYS A 121 -2.56 14.18 23.26
CA CYS A 121 -2.29 12.74 23.35
C CYS A 121 -2.69 12.18 24.72
N LYS A 122 -2.39 12.89 25.81
CA LYS A 122 -2.74 12.49 27.19
C LYS A 122 -4.25 12.39 27.45
N LYS A 123 -5.09 13.03 26.63
CA LYS A 123 -6.56 12.90 26.76
C LYS A 123 -7.06 11.51 26.33
N ALA A 124 -6.24 10.70 25.65
CA ALA A 124 -6.57 9.35 25.19
C ALA A 124 -7.92 9.29 24.44
N LYS A 125 -8.18 10.29 23.59
CA LYS A 125 -9.37 10.35 22.73
C LYS A 125 -8.97 10.10 21.28
N PRO A 126 -9.86 9.52 20.45
CA PRO A 126 -9.61 9.39 19.02
C PRO A 126 -9.38 10.75 18.37
N LEU A 127 -8.33 10.85 17.57
CA LEU A 127 -7.90 12.05 16.86
C LEU A 127 -8.10 11.86 15.36
N SER A 128 -8.37 12.95 14.64
CA SER A 128 -8.42 12.89 13.17
C SER A 128 -7.02 12.64 12.62
N LEU A 129 -6.85 11.63 11.80
CA LEU A 129 -5.61 11.31 11.08
C LEU A 129 -5.81 11.54 9.58
N GLN A 130 -4.96 12.36 8.99
CA GLN A 130 -4.89 12.58 7.55
C GLN A 130 -3.46 12.34 7.10
N ILE A 131 -3.27 11.37 6.21
CA ILE A 131 -1.98 11.10 5.58
C ILE A 131 -2.14 11.44 4.10
N LEU A 132 -1.17 12.15 3.53
CA LEU A 132 -1.16 12.45 2.11
C LEU A 132 -1.32 11.15 1.29
N ASN A 133 -2.29 11.12 0.37
CA ASN A 133 -2.65 9.95 -0.44
C ASN A 133 -3.33 8.77 0.29
N ALA A 134 -3.82 8.96 1.51
CA ALA A 134 -4.63 7.98 2.24
C ALA A 134 -6.04 8.54 2.56
N PRO A 135 -7.06 7.67 2.74
CA PRO A 135 -8.35 8.12 3.25
C PRO A 135 -8.21 8.75 4.64
N SER A 136 -9.12 9.66 4.99
CA SER A 136 -9.18 10.22 6.34
C SER A 136 -9.61 9.14 7.34
N GLN A 137 -8.90 9.03 8.45
CA GLN A 137 -9.12 8.00 9.48
C GLN A 137 -9.18 8.64 10.86
N LYS A 138 -9.54 7.87 11.89
CA LYS A 138 -9.25 8.25 13.27
C LYS A 138 -8.12 7.40 13.83
N ILE A 139 -7.34 7.98 14.71
CA ILE A 139 -6.27 7.28 15.44
C ILE A 139 -6.44 7.50 16.93
N LEU A 140 -6.33 6.43 17.71
CA LEU A 140 -6.12 6.51 19.14
C LEU A 140 -4.64 6.30 19.43
N ILE A 141 -3.96 7.38 19.83
CA ILE A 141 -2.53 7.34 20.16
C ILE A 141 -2.34 6.58 21.47
N GLN A 142 -1.57 5.50 21.43
CA GLN A 142 -1.23 4.67 22.58
C GLN A 142 0.17 4.97 23.11
N ARG A 143 1.11 5.33 22.24
CA ARG A 143 2.50 5.63 22.61
C ARG A 143 2.98 6.87 21.89
N LEU A 144 3.64 7.74 22.63
CA LEU A 144 4.37 8.90 22.12
C LEU A 144 5.81 8.81 22.65
N GLY A 145 6.77 8.64 21.75
CA GLY A 145 8.19 8.73 22.01
C GLY A 145 8.74 10.04 21.47
N GLU A 146 9.70 10.62 22.16
CA GLU A 146 10.41 11.82 21.71
C GLU A 146 11.91 11.58 21.75
N SER A 147 12.64 12.16 20.79
CA SER A 147 14.10 12.16 20.84
C SER A 147 14.61 12.95 22.05
N LYS A 148 15.72 12.50 22.63
CA LYS A 148 16.43 13.25 23.69
C LYS A 148 17.21 14.45 23.15
N ARG A 149 17.24 14.63 21.83
CA ARG A 149 17.95 15.73 21.16
C ARG A 149 17.26 17.06 21.52
N GLN A 150 18.07 18.11 21.64
CA GLN A 150 17.56 19.47 21.82
C GLN A 150 16.81 19.93 20.56
N TRP A 151 15.92 20.91 20.73
CA TRP A 151 15.22 21.54 19.62
C TRP A 151 16.21 22.17 18.65
N VAL A 152 16.09 21.85 17.38
CA VAL A 152 16.89 22.47 16.32
C VAL A 152 16.06 23.53 15.63
N GLN A 153 16.56 24.77 15.63
CA GLN A 153 15.91 25.83 14.87
C GLN A 153 16.34 25.75 13.41
N THR A 154 15.37 25.62 12.50
CA THR A 154 15.61 25.65 11.06
C THR A 154 14.80 26.77 10.41
N LYS A 155 15.19 27.16 9.20
CA LYS A 155 14.43 28.09 8.36
C LYS A 155 14.01 27.38 7.09
N GLU A 156 12.71 27.22 6.88
CA GLU A 156 12.15 26.56 5.71
C GLU A 156 11.14 27.49 5.03
N ARG A 157 11.33 27.77 3.73
CA ARG A 157 10.48 28.68 2.94
C ARG A 157 10.24 30.05 3.59
N GLY A 158 11.25 30.58 4.29
CA GLY A 158 11.20 31.89 4.94
C GLY A 158 10.61 31.89 6.35
N VAL A 159 10.07 30.77 6.83
CA VAL A 159 9.53 30.62 8.18
C VAL A 159 10.51 29.85 9.06
N THR A 160 10.66 30.30 10.30
CA THR A 160 11.51 29.64 11.30
C THR A 160 10.68 28.59 12.04
N TYR A 161 11.21 27.37 12.13
CA TYR A 161 10.60 26.26 12.86
C TYR A 161 11.58 25.67 13.88
N PHE A 162 11.03 25.16 14.97
CA PHE A 162 11.71 24.24 15.86
C PHE A 162 11.39 22.81 15.43
N ILE A 163 12.45 22.04 15.20
CA ILE A 163 12.38 20.63 14.80
C ILE A 163 12.73 19.73 15.97
N LYS A 164 11.93 18.67 16.14
CA LYS A 164 12.23 17.55 17.03
C LYS A 164 11.71 16.24 16.44
N GLU A 165 12.54 15.21 16.50
CA GLU A 165 12.16 13.85 16.09
C GLU A 165 11.25 13.22 17.14
N LEU A 166 10.19 12.54 16.68
CA LEU A 166 9.20 11.85 17.50
C LEU A 166 8.76 10.53 16.88
N SER A 167 8.20 9.67 17.73
CA SER A 167 7.60 8.39 17.37
C SER A 167 6.18 8.35 17.92
N ILE A 168 5.19 8.06 17.08
CA ILE A 168 3.78 7.90 17.46
C ILE A 168 3.38 6.47 17.12
N GLU A 169 2.68 5.82 18.04
CA GLU A 169 2.06 4.52 17.82
C GLU A 169 0.60 4.61 18.27
N GLY A 170 -0.31 4.13 17.43
CA GLY A 170 -1.73 4.17 17.74
C GLY A 170 -2.54 3.19 16.92
N VAL A 171 -3.78 2.98 17.36
CA VAL A 171 -4.74 2.11 16.69
C VAL A 171 -5.65 2.95 15.81
N VAL A 172 -5.87 2.50 14.58
CA VAL A 172 -6.80 3.10 13.62
C VAL A 172 -8.23 2.69 13.98
N ILE A 173 -9.14 3.66 13.99
CA ILE A 173 -10.56 3.51 14.38
C ILE A 173 -11.46 4.04 13.26
#